data_AF-A0A1E7HS19-F1
#
_entry.id   AF-A0A1E7HS19-F1
#
_cell.length_a   1.000
_cell.length_b   1.000
_cell.length_c   1.000
_cell.angle_alpha   90.00
_cell.angle_beta   90.00
_cell.angle_gamma   90.00
#
_symmetry.space_group_name_H-M   'P 1'
#
loop_
_entity.id
_entity.type
_entity.pdbx_description
1 polymer ?
#
loop_
_entity_poly.entity_id
_entity_poly.type
_entity_poly.pdbx_seq_one_letter_code
_entity_poly.pdbx_strand_id
1 'polypeptide(L)'
;MKALRFSVTVPKFIAAKGLASIFGRRVYYQGALKTIKIADIPEPTLPTKDWVKVKTIYCGFCGSDLNLIQLHDSPTASPFTSFPCVIGHEIVGEVIETGSEANEFKSGDIVAINPVLACEAREISPPCPTKKGQIYA
;
A
#
# COMPACT_ATOMS: atom_id res chain seq x y z
N MET A 1 3.42 15.30 -0.25
CA MET A 1 2.05 15.04 0.24
C MET A 1 2.08 14.28 1.57
N LYS A 2 1.03 14.37 2.39
CA LYS A 2 0.91 13.57 3.63
C LYS A 2 0.38 12.18 3.31
N ALA A 3 0.94 11.15 3.94
CA ALA A 3 0.48 9.78 3.82
C ALA A 3 0.60 9.02 5.15
N LEU A 4 -0.25 8.00 5.32
CA LEU A 4 -0.19 7.10 6.45
C LEU A 4 0.83 5.99 6.17
N ARG A 5 2.01 6.09 6.79
CA ARG A 5 3.17 5.25 6.51
C ARG A 5 3.39 4.23 7.62
N PHE A 6 3.47 2.97 7.24
CA PHE A 6 3.90 1.87 8.10
C PHE A 6 5.42 1.69 7.99
N SER A 7 6.05 1.46 9.14
CA SER A 7 7.49 1.17 9.21
C SER A 7 7.81 0.40 10.48
N VAL A 8 8.44 -0.76 10.28
CA VAL A 8 8.92 -1.61 11.35
C VAL A 8 10.35 -2.05 11.02
N THR A 9 11.20 -2.10 12.05
CA THR A 9 12.52 -2.72 11.99
C THR A 9 12.52 -3.94 12.89
N VAL A 10 13.44 -4.88 12.72
CA VAL A 10 13.53 -6.08 13.58
C VAL A 10 13.59 -5.71 15.08
N PRO A 11 14.44 -4.76 15.53
CA PRO A 11 14.46 -4.36 16.94
C PRO A 11 13.11 -3.79 17.42
N LYS A 12 12.47 -2.95 16.60
CA LYS A 12 11.18 -2.37 16.92
C LYS A 12 10.06 -3.42 16.97
N PHE A 13 10.11 -4.42 16.09
CA PHE A 13 9.17 -5.54 16.08
C PHE A 13 9.24 -6.29 17.41
N ILE A 14 10.45 -6.70 17.83
CA ILE A 14 10.67 -7.44 19.08
C ILE A 14 10.20 -6.62 20.28
N ALA A 15 10.63 -5.34 20.36
CA ALA A 15 10.25 -4.45 21.46
C ALA A 15 8.75 -4.21 21.53
N ALA A 16 8.09 -3.94 20.39
CA ALA A 16 6.65 -3.70 20.34
C ALA A 16 5.85 -4.94 20.74
N LYS A 17 6.24 -6.14 20.26
CA LYS A 17 5.58 -7.41 20.64
C LYS A 17 5.75 -7.72 22.13
N GLY A 18 6.94 -7.52 22.69
CA GLY A 18 7.18 -7.72 24.12
C GLY A 18 6.32 -6.78 24.99
N LEU A 19 6.35 -5.48 24.68
CA LEU A 19 5.64 -4.46 25.46
C LEU A 19 4.13 -4.46 25.26
N ALA A 20 3.62 -4.96 24.14
CA ALA A 20 2.18 -5.08 23.89
C ALA A 20 1.47 -6.00 24.90
N SER A 21 2.19 -6.96 25.50
CA SER A 21 1.64 -7.82 26.57
C SER A 21 1.36 -7.04 27.87
N ILE A 22 2.10 -5.96 28.12
CA ILE A 22 2.02 -5.16 29.35
C ILE A 22 1.17 -3.90 29.13
N PHE A 23 1.40 -3.20 28.02
CA PHE A 23 0.79 -1.90 27.71
C PHE A 23 -0.36 -2.00 26.70
N GLY A 24 -0.71 -3.21 26.28
CA GLY A 24 -1.77 -3.48 25.31
C GLY A 24 -1.44 -3.00 23.90
N ARG A 25 -2.47 -2.97 23.04
CA ARG A 25 -2.35 -2.63 21.61
C ARG A 25 -1.90 -1.20 21.33
N ARG A 26 -1.95 -0.30 22.33
CA ARG A 26 -1.58 1.12 22.19
C ARG A 26 -0.13 1.31 21.75
N VAL A 27 0.76 0.37 22.09
CA VAL A 27 2.16 0.36 21.66
C VAL A 27 2.32 0.45 20.15
N TYR A 28 1.36 -0.08 19.38
CA TYR A 28 1.43 -0.10 17.91
C TYR A 28 1.04 1.23 17.26
N TYR A 29 0.28 2.09 17.92
CA TYR A 29 -0.20 3.35 17.34
C TYR A 29 0.14 4.61 18.18
N GLN A 30 0.72 4.45 19.37
CA GLN A 30 1.15 5.55 20.25
C GLN A 30 2.60 5.37 20.72
N GLY A 31 3.25 6.49 21.08
CA GLY A 31 4.61 6.49 21.62
C GLY A 31 5.70 6.23 20.59
N ALA A 32 6.89 5.86 21.08
CA ALA A 32 8.10 5.68 20.27
C ALA A 32 8.08 4.39 19.42
N LEU A 33 7.33 3.37 19.85
CA LEU A 33 7.25 2.07 19.19
C LEU A 33 6.12 1.93 18.18
N LYS A 34 5.31 2.98 17.99
CA LYS A 34 4.21 3.00 17.02
C LYS A 34 4.70 2.55 15.64
N THR A 35 4.05 1.57 15.04
CA THR A 35 4.42 1.00 13.75
C THR A 35 3.93 1.86 12.59
N ILE A 36 3.04 2.81 12.87
CA ILE A 36 2.41 3.70 11.90
C ILE A 36 2.59 5.17 12.26
N LYS A 37 2.72 6.03 11.25
CA LYS A 37 2.76 7.49 11.42
C LYS A 37 2.25 8.21 10.17
N ILE A 38 1.70 9.40 10.36
CA ILE A 38 1.55 10.36 9.26
C ILE A 38 2.95 10.87 8.92
N ALA A 39 3.32 10.81 7.64
CA ALA A 39 4.60 11.29 7.14
C ALA A 39 4.39 12.11 5.86
N ASP A 40 5.25 13.10 5.65
CA ASP A 40 5.39 13.74 4.35
C ASP A 40 6.22 12.84 3.43
N ILE A 41 5.67 12.56 2.25
CA ILE A 41 6.29 11.79 1.19
C ILE A 41 6.33 12.62 -0.11
N PRO A 42 7.29 12.37 -1.01
CA PRO A 42 7.23 12.92 -2.35
C PRO A 42 5.92 12.54 -3.03
N GLU A 43 5.41 13.42 -3.90
CA GLU A 43 4.31 13.05 -4.76
C GLU A 43 4.78 11.96 -5.74
N PRO A 44 4.01 10.86 -5.91
CA PRO A 44 4.39 9.82 -6.85
C PRO A 44 4.36 10.35 -8.29
N THR A 45 5.34 9.95 -9.10
CA THR A 45 5.33 10.13 -10.55
C THR A 45 4.82 8.85 -11.21
N LEU A 46 4.35 8.94 -12.45
CA LEU A 46 3.99 7.75 -13.22
C LEU A 46 5.21 6.84 -13.40
N PRO A 47 5.13 5.55 -13.01
CA PRO A 47 6.23 4.61 -13.20
C PRO A 47 6.49 4.32 -14.68
N THR A 48 5.44 4.12 -15.47
CA THR A 48 5.51 3.86 -16.92
C THR A 48 4.39 4.63 -17.65
N LYS A 49 4.36 4.54 -18.97
CA LYS A 49 3.39 5.24 -19.83
C LYS A 49 1.97 4.64 -19.78
N ASP A 50 1.81 3.43 -19.25
CA ASP A 50 0.51 2.75 -19.11
C ASP A 50 -0.17 3.04 -17.77
N TRP A 51 0.48 3.81 -16.90
CA TRP A 51 -0.04 4.11 -15.56
C TRP A 51 -0.88 5.38 -15.56
N VAL A 52 -1.77 5.46 -14.57
CA VAL A 52 -2.51 6.67 -14.21
C VAL A 52 -2.18 7.09 -12.79
N LYS A 53 -2.22 8.40 -12.52
CA LYS A 53 -2.11 8.96 -11.17
C LYS A 53 -3.51 9.21 -10.66
N VAL A 54 -3.81 8.66 -9.49
CA VAL A 54 -5.12 8.78 -8.84
C VAL A 54 -5.00 9.61 -7.57
N LYS A 55 -5.84 10.63 -7.45
CA LYS A 55 -6.05 11.37 -6.20
C LYS A 55 -7.08 10.63 -5.36
N THR A 56 -6.66 10.11 -4.22
CA THR A 56 -7.56 9.45 -3.27
C THR A 56 -8.66 10.41 -2.78
N ILE A 57 -9.92 9.98 -2.89
CA ILE A 57 -11.08 10.66 -2.30
C ILE A 57 -11.45 9.97 -1.00
N TYR A 58 -11.60 8.64 -1.06
CA TYR A 58 -11.90 7.78 0.08
C TYR A 58 -10.96 6.59 0.12
N CYS A 59 -10.61 6.18 1.34
CA CYS A 59 -9.88 4.94 1.58
C CYS A 59 -10.53 4.22 2.76
N GLY A 60 -10.93 2.97 2.53
CA GLY A 60 -11.36 2.04 3.56
C GLY A 60 -10.19 1.64 4.47
N PHE A 61 -10.52 1.17 5.66
CA PHE A 61 -9.55 0.71 6.64
C PHE A 61 -9.89 -0.73 7.02
N CYS A 62 -9.11 -1.67 6.48
CA CYS A 62 -9.43 -3.08 6.52
C CYS A 62 -8.85 -3.77 7.78
N GLY A 63 -9.37 -4.95 8.11
CA GLY A 63 -8.80 -5.80 9.16
C GLY A 63 -7.37 -6.24 8.87
N SER A 64 -6.98 -6.38 7.61
CA SER A 64 -5.59 -6.66 7.21
C SER A 64 -4.65 -5.50 7.53
N ASP A 65 -5.09 -4.24 7.40
CA ASP A 65 -4.29 -3.08 7.82
C ASP A 65 -4.03 -3.12 9.34
N LEU A 66 -5.04 -3.51 10.12
CA LEU A 66 -4.88 -3.72 11.58
C LEU A 66 -3.90 -4.83 11.89
N ASN A 67 -3.93 -5.96 11.16
CA ASN A 67 -3.01 -7.06 11.36
C ASN A 67 -1.56 -6.66 11.04
N LEU A 68 -1.36 -5.89 9.97
CA LEU A 68 -0.05 -5.33 9.62
C LEU A 68 0.46 -4.39 10.73
N ILE A 69 -0.38 -3.45 11.17
CA ILE A 69 -0.04 -2.48 12.23
C ILE A 69 0.31 -3.18 13.55
N GLN A 70 -0.47 -4.21 13.93
CA GLN A 70 -0.31 -4.96 15.17
C GLN A 70 0.75 -6.07 15.07
N LEU A 71 1.46 -6.17 13.94
CA LEU A 71 2.52 -7.14 13.73
C LEU A 71 2.02 -8.58 13.94
N HIS A 72 0.83 -8.85 13.42
CA HIS A 72 0.26 -10.20 13.29
C HIS A 72 0.70 -10.86 11.99
N ASP A 73 0.98 -10.07 10.97
CA ASP A 73 1.54 -10.58 9.71
C ASP A 73 2.93 -11.15 9.96
N SER A 74 3.22 -12.29 9.32
CA SER A 74 4.51 -12.95 9.49
C SER A 74 5.63 -12.07 8.91
N PRO A 75 6.73 -11.85 9.64
CA PRO A 75 7.94 -11.23 9.09
C PRO A 75 8.48 -11.98 7.86
N THR A 76 8.18 -13.27 7.71
CA THR A 76 8.56 -14.05 6.53
C THR A 76 7.84 -13.61 5.25
N ALA A 77 6.74 -12.87 5.38
CA ALA A 77 6.06 -12.24 4.24
C ALA A 77 6.75 -10.93 3.80
N SER A 78 7.66 -10.39 4.61
CA SER A 78 8.35 -9.13 4.32
C SER A 78 9.16 -9.09 3.03
N PRO A 79 9.75 -10.18 2.50
CA PRO A 79 10.42 -10.15 1.19
C PRO A 79 9.48 -9.84 0.03
N PHE A 80 8.17 -10.03 0.22
CA PHE A 80 7.16 -9.76 -0.80
C PHE A 80 6.56 -8.35 -0.68
N THR A 81 7.03 -7.53 0.26
CA THR A 81 6.52 -6.18 0.53
C THR A 81 7.66 -5.19 0.66
N SER A 82 7.55 -4.02 0.03
CA SER A 82 8.54 -2.95 0.20
C SER A 82 8.29 -2.19 1.49
N PHE A 83 9.17 -2.35 2.48
CA PHE A 83 9.14 -1.51 3.69
C PHE A 83 10.18 -0.40 3.59
N PRO A 84 9.85 0.81 4.05
CA PRO A 84 8.56 1.26 4.59
C PRO A 84 7.50 1.44 3.49
N CYS A 85 6.23 1.20 3.81
CA CYS A 85 5.12 1.33 2.84
C CYS A 85 4.06 2.35 3.30
N VAL A 86 3.32 2.86 2.32
CA VAL A 86 2.03 3.51 2.55
C VAL A 86 0.97 2.41 2.58
N ILE A 87 0.11 2.41 3.58
CA ILE A 87 -0.96 1.42 3.73
C ILE A 87 -2.28 1.93 3.15
N GLY A 88 -3.25 1.02 3.01
CA GLY A 88 -4.56 1.29 2.41
C GLY A 88 -4.67 0.66 1.03
N HIS A 89 -5.64 -0.24 0.87
CA HIS A 89 -5.86 -1.02 -0.35
C HIS A 89 -7.34 -1.06 -0.76
N GLU A 90 -8.19 -0.28 -0.09
CA GLU A 90 -9.62 -0.13 -0.37
C GLU A 90 -9.88 1.30 -0.84
N ILE A 91 -9.49 1.65 -2.07
CA ILE A 91 -9.40 3.05 -2.52
C ILE A 91 -10.43 3.36 -3.60
N VAL A 92 -11.08 4.52 -3.43
CA VAL A 92 -11.82 5.23 -4.49
C VAL A 92 -11.14 6.58 -4.71
N GLY A 93 -10.90 6.94 -5.96
CA GLY A 93 -10.22 8.18 -6.31
C GLY A 93 -10.58 8.73 -7.67
N GLU A 94 -10.01 9.90 -7.95
CA GLU A 94 -10.14 10.61 -9.22
C GLU A 94 -8.82 10.52 -10.00
N VAL A 95 -8.88 10.17 -11.28
CA VAL A 95 -7.70 10.22 -12.17
C VAL A 95 -7.29 11.68 -12.38
N ILE A 96 -6.04 12.02 -12.06
CA ILE A 96 -5.50 13.39 -12.18
C ILE A 96 -4.35 13.51 -13.20
N GLU A 97 -3.80 12.39 -13.66
CA GLU A 97 -2.75 12.34 -14.69
C GLU A 97 -2.83 10.98 -15.38
N THR A 98 -2.65 10.95 -16.70
CA THR A 98 -2.63 9.72 -17.50
C THR A 98 -1.31 9.63 -18.25
N GLY A 99 -0.69 8.46 -18.25
CA GLY A 99 0.44 8.18 -19.11
C GLY A 99 0.03 8.15 -20.58
N SER A 100 1.00 8.27 -21.49
CA SER A 100 0.73 8.39 -22.92
C SER A 100 0.17 7.13 -23.58
N GLU A 101 0.22 5.98 -22.91
CA GLU A 101 -0.23 4.68 -23.41
C GLU A 101 -1.45 4.16 -22.60
N ALA A 102 -1.83 4.84 -21.52
CA ALA A 102 -3.00 4.57 -20.66
C ALA A 102 -4.34 5.02 -21.28
N ASN A 103 -4.68 4.50 -22.46
CA ASN A 103 -5.79 4.98 -23.28
C ASN A 103 -7.21 4.66 -22.74
N GLU A 104 -7.31 3.82 -21.72
CA GLU A 104 -8.60 3.39 -21.14
C GLU A 104 -9.17 4.38 -20.11
N PHE A 105 -8.39 5.39 -19.72
CA PHE A 105 -8.75 6.36 -18.68
C PHE A 105 -8.54 7.79 -19.15
N LYS A 106 -9.27 8.73 -18.54
CA LYS A 106 -9.06 10.17 -18.70
C LYS A 106 -9.08 10.89 -17.36
N SER A 107 -8.45 12.07 -17.31
CA SER A 107 -8.52 12.94 -16.13
C SER A 107 -9.98 13.26 -15.75
N GLY A 108 -10.28 13.19 -14.47
CA GLY A 108 -11.63 13.37 -13.91
C GLY A 108 -12.44 12.07 -13.78
N ASP A 109 -11.96 10.94 -14.30
CA ASP A 109 -12.64 9.65 -14.10
C ASP A 109 -12.60 9.25 -12.62
N ILE A 110 -13.73 8.74 -12.12
CA ILE A 110 -13.82 8.16 -10.77
C ILE A 110 -13.59 6.66 -10.86
N VAL A 111 -12.56 6.18 -10.17
CA VAL A 111 -12.10 4.79 -10.24
C VAL A 111 -12.05 4.15 -8.86
N ALA A 112 -12.31 2.85 -8.82
CA ALA A 112 -11.96 1.97 -7.71
C ALA A 112 -10.71 1.19 -8.08
N ILE A 113 -9.76 1.09 -7.16
CA ILE A 113 -8.43 0.50 -7.44
C ILE A 113 -8.45 -1.00 -7.13
N ASN A 114 -7.92 -1.80 -8.06
CA ASN A 114 -7.58 -3.20 -7.78
C ASN A 114 -6.19 -3.23 -7.12
N PRO A 115 -6.05 -3.60 -5.83
CA PRO A 115 -4.78 -3.49 -5.12
C PRO A 115 -3.73 -4.53 -5.56
N VAL A 116 -4.07 -5.44 -6.48
CA VAL A 116 -3.18 -6.49 -6.96
C VAL A 116 -2.40 -6.03 -8.19
N LEU A 117 -1.07 -5.98 -8.07
CA LEU A 117 -0.18 -5.73 -9.20
C LEU A 117 0.17 -7.04 -9.93
N ALA A 118 -0.34 -7.18 -11.15
CA ALA A 118 -0.07 -8.29 -12.04
C ALA A 118 1.37 -8.33 -12.57
N CYS A 119 1.75 -9.41 -13.25
CA CYS A 119 3.02 -9.50 -14.00
C CYS A 119 3.19 -8.34 -15.00
N GLU A 120 2.12 -8.00 -15.73
CA GLU A 120 2.13 -6.94 -16.75
C GLU A 120 2.43 -5.58 -16.13
N ALA A 121 1.73 -5.21 -15.05
CA ALA A 121 1.99 -3.99 -14.29
C ALA A 121 3.41 -3.92 -13.68
N ARG A 122 4.10 -5.06 -13.57
CA ARG A 122 5.46 -5.19 -13.01
C ARG A 122 6.54 -5.41 -14.08
N GLU A 123 6.19 -5.31 -15.36
CA GLU A 123 7.09 -5.53 -16.51
C GLU A 123 7.76 -6.92 -16.51
N ILE A 124 7.11 -7.94 -15.95
CA ILE A 124 7.62 -9.31 -15.92
C ILE A 124 7.20 -10.04 -17.21
N SER A 125 8.19 -10.44 -18.02
CA SER A 125 8.00 -11.18 -19.28
C SER A 125 8.84 -12.47 -19.33
N PRO A 126 8.25 -13.63 -19.71
CA PRO A 126 6.83 -13.83 -20.00
C PRO A 126 5.97 -13.73 -18.74
N PRO A 127 4.69 -13.33 -18.84
CA PRO A 127 3.79 -13.34 -17.70
C PRO A 127 3.66 -14.76 -17.16
N CYS A 128 3.47 -14.90 -15.83
CA CYS A 128 3.20 -16.20 -15.25
C CYS A 128 1.91 -16.79 -15.86
N PRO A 129 1.76 -18.12 -15.96
CA PRO A 129 0.54 -18.73 -16.47
C PRO A 129 -0.66 -18.36 -15.58
N THR A 130 -1.43 -17.34 -15.96
CA THR A 130 -2.67 -16.96 -15.30
C THR A 130 -3.86 -17.55 -16.06
N LYS A 131 -4.93 -17.91 -15.36
CA LYS A 131 -6.22 -18.11 -16.01
C LYS A 131 -6.69 -16.73 -16.49
N LYS A 132 -6.77 -16.53 -17.82
CA LYS A 132 -7.18 -15.26 -18.46
C LYS A 132 -8.43 -14.65 -17.79
N GLY A 133 -8.41 -13.34 -17.52
CA GLY A 133 -9.63 -12.57 -17.22
C GLY A 133 -9.61 -11.54 -16.09
N GLN A 134 -8.45 -10.99 -15.67
CA GLN A 134 -8.44 -9.91 -14.68
C GLN A 134 -7.89 -8.62 -15.28
N ILE A 135 -8.72 -7.58 -15.28
CA ILE A 135 -8.41 -6.22 -15.68
C ILE A 135 -7.70 -5.56 -14.48
N TYR A 136 -6.58 -4.89 -14.73
CA TYR A 136 -5.79 -4.18 -13.71
C TYR A 136 -5.87 -2.68 -13.99
N ALA A 137 -6.14 -1.90 -12.94
CA ALA A 137 -6.23 -0.44 -12.94
C ALA A 137 -5.46 0.10 -11.73
#